data_AF-A0A9E4VD20-F1
#
_entry.id   AF-A0A9E4VD20-F1
#
_cell.length_a   1.000
_cell.length_b   1.000
_cell.length_c   1.000
_cell.angle_alpha   90.00
_cell.angle_beta   90.00
_cell.angle_gamma   90.00
#
_symmetry.space_group_name_H-M   'P 1'
#
loop_
_entity.id
_entity.type
_entity.pdbx_description
1 polymer ?
#
loop_
_entity_poly.entity_id
_entity_poly.type
_entity_poly.pdbx_seq_one_letter_code
_entity_poly.pdbx_strand_id
1 'polypeptide(L)'
;GIRLVPMALGFMVGAPTSAILVARLNARTVMTGGLFVVAVSVAGMAILDIETAYWITGSLIFAMGLGMSNVMAPATDAVMAAVPEAQAGVGSALNDTIRQIGGALGVGIFGSILSSVYSSSMSDAISGLGEGAAAAASNSIGAALQVADSLTGGTAGEELALASRQSFIDGTSIVYVVAGVVALVGTVLVWRFMPKHDLVAAPAEATSELDVPGSAVGPATGEPAAATVRIDQ
;
A
#
# COMPACT_ATOMS: atom_id res chain seq x y z
N GLY A 1 13.91 -4.02 -5.85
CA GLY A 1 13.00 -5.14 -6.17
C GLY A 1 13.07 -6.24 -5.13
N ILE A 2 14.18 -6.99 -5.06
CA ILE A 2 14.29 -8.22 -4.24
C ILE A 2 13.98 -8.03 -2.75
N ARG A 3 14.28 -6.86 -2.17
CA ARG A 3 14.00 -6.55 -0.76
C ARG A 3 12.51 -6.46 -0.41
N LEU A 4 11.63 -6.34 -1.41
CA LEU A 4 10.18 -6.29 -1.23
C LEU A 4 9.51 -7.66 -1.44
N VAL A 5 10.27 -8.68 -1.84
CA VAL A 5 9.76 -10.06 -2.02
C VAL A 5 9.08 -10.60 -0.76
N PRO A 6 9.60 -10.39 0.47
CA PRO A 6 8.90 -10.84 1.67
C PRO A 6 7.49 -10.26 1.80
N MET A 7 7.27 -9.03 1.36
CA MET A 7 5.94 -8.39 1.41
C MET A 7 4.97 -9.10 0.47
N ALA A 8 5.41 -9.35 -0.76
CA ALA A 8 4.63 -10.06 -1.77
C ALA A 8 4.28 -11.48 -1.31
N LEU A 9 5.23 -12.18 -0.68
CA LEU A 9 4.98 -13.48 -0.06
C LEU A 9 3.94 -13.37 1.08
N GLY A 10 4.02 -12.33 1.89
CA GLY A 10 3.03 -12.03 2.93
C GLY A 10 1.62 -11.88 2.37
N PHE A 11 1.46 -11.10 1.29
CA PHE A 11 0.18 -10.99 0.57
C PHE A 11 -0.28 -12.33 -0.03
N MET A 12 0.63 -13.06 -0.65
CA MET A 12 0.34 -14.34 -1.31
C MET A 12 -0.16 -15.40 -0.32
N VAL A 13 0.45 -15.48 0.86
CA VAL A 13 0.01 -16.37 1.95
C VAL A 13 -1.24 -15.82 2.64
N GLY A 14 -1.31 -14.52 2.77
CA GLY A 14 -2.35 -13.82 3.51
C GLY A 14 -3.73 -13.81 2.84
N ALA A 15 -3.76 -13.71 1.50
CA ALA A 15 -5.01 -13.73 0.73
C ALA A 15 -5.87 -15.00 0.95
N PRO A 16 -5.36 -16.23 0.79
CA PRO A 16 -6.15 -17.44 1.05
C PRO A 16 -6.41 -17.65 2.54
N THR A 17 -5.48 -17.25 3.42
CA THR A 17 -5.66 -17.40 4.87
C THR A 17 -6.79 -16.52 5.40
N SER A 18 -7.01 -15.35 4.82
CA SER A 18 -8.10 -14.44 5.20
C SER A 18 -9.46 -15.12 5.15
N ALA A 19 -9.82 -15.74 4.03
CA ALA A 19 -11.12 -16.41 3.88
C ALA A 19 -11.29 -17.57 4.90
N ILE A 20 -10.24 -18.37 5.10
CA ILE A 20 -10.23 -19.48 6.05
C ILE A 20 -10.38 -18.98 7.49
N LEU A 21 -9.65 -17.93 7.85
CA LEU A 21 -9.67 -17.34 9.19
C LEU A 21 -11.02 -16.70 9.50
N VAL A 22 -11.63 -16.00 8.53
CA VAL A 22 -12.95 -15.38 8.72
C VAL A 22 -14.01 -16.45 8.95
N ALA A 23 -13.98 -17.55 8.17
CA ALA A 23 -14.90 -18.67 8.34
C ALA A 23 -14.77 -19.36 9.71
N ARG A 24 -13.60 -19.32 10.36
CA ARG A 24 -13.35 -19.95 11.66
C ARG A 24 -13.51 -19.03 12.87
N LEU A 25 -13.19 -17.74 12.74
CA LEU A 25 -12.99 -16.82 13.87
C LEU A 25 -13.84 -15.56 13.81
N ASN A 26 -14.69 -15.38 12.80
CA ASN A 26 -15.44 -14.17 12.42
C ASN A 26 -14.58 -12.98 11.94
N ALA A 27 -15.19 -12.12 11.13
CA ALA A 27 -14.51 -11.01 10.43
C ALA A 27 -13.84 -10.01 11.39
N ARG A 28 -14.50 -9.69 12.51
CA ARG A 28 -13.96 -8.76 13.52
C ARG A 28 -12.66 -9.25 14.12
N THR A 29 -12.58 -10.53 14.50
CA THR A 29 -11.37 -11.09 15.12
C THR A 29 -10.20 -11.07 14.14
N VAL A 30 -10.46 -11.43 12.88
CA VAL A 30 -9.43 -11.46 11.82
C VAL A 30 -8.92 -10.06 11.51
N MET A 31 -9.83 -9.09 11.32
CA MET A 31 -9.42 -7.70 11.05
C MET A 31 -8.68 -7.07 12.24
N THR A 32 -9.13 -7.34 13.47
CA THR A 32 -8.43 -6.84 14.68
C THR A 32 -7.03 -7.44 14.77
N GLY A 33 -6.89 -8.74 14.57
CA GLY A 33 -5.59 -9.42 14.58
C GLY A 33 -4.67 -8.93 13.45
N GLY A 34 -5.20 -8.79 12.24
CA GLY A 34 -4.44 -8.29 11.08
C GLY A 34 -3.95 -6.86 11.27
N LEU A 35 -4.82 -5.95 11.74
CA LEU A 35 -4.44 -4.56 12.05
C LEU A 35 -3.41 -4.50 13.18
N PHE A 36 -3.55 -5.33 14.21
CA PHE A 36 -2.57 -5.40 15.29
C PHE A 36 -1.20 -5.88 14.78
N VAL A 37 -1.17 -6.91 13.92
CA VAL A 37 0.06 -7.39 13.28
C VAL A 37 0.69 -6.28 12.43
N VAL A 38 -0.10 -5.51 11.66
CA VAL A 38 0.40 -4.36 10.92
C VAL A 38 0.99 -3.30 11.86
N ALA A 39 0.28 -2.95 12.93
CA ALA A 39 0.74 -1.96 13.91
C ALA A 39 2.08 -2.36 14.55
N VAL A 40 2.21 -3.62 14.98
CA VAL A 40 3.46 -4.16 15.54
C VAL A 40 4.57 -4.22 14.50
N SER A 41 4.26 -4.61 13.27
CA SER A 41 5.27 -4.72 12.19
C SER A 41 5.84 -3.36 11.83
N VAL A 42 4.97 -2.36 11.68
CA VAL A 42 5.34 -0.98 11.34
C VAL A 42 6.04 -0.29 12.53
N ALA A 43 5.55 -0.47 13.76
CA ALA A 43 6.25 0.04 14.94
C ALA A 43 7.63 -0.61 15.13
N GLY A 44 7.74 -1.91 14.84
CA GLY A 44 9.01 -2.63 14.85
C GLY A 44 10.01 -2.08 13.84
N MET A 45 9.55 -1.59 12.68
CA MET A 45 10.43 -0.93 11.71
C MET A 45 11.05 0.37 12.22
N ALA A 46 10.39 1.09 13.15
CA ALA A 46 10.93 2.33 13.70
C ALA A 46 12.20 2.11 14.55
N ILE A 47 12.43 0.89 15.03
CA ILE A 47 13.52 0.52 15.94
C ILE A 47 14.67 -0.17 15.17
N LEU A 48 14.53 -0.39 13.86
CA LEU A 48 15.56 -1.04 13.06
C LEU A 48 16.71 -0.08 12.77
N ASP A 49 17.93 -0.55 13.00
CA ASP A 49 19.16 0.14 12.64
C ASP A 49 19.74 -0.42 11.31
N ILE A 50 20.68 0.30 10.71
CA ILE A 50 21.41 -0.05 9.48
C ILE A 50 22.11 -1.42 9.62
N GLU A 51 22.58 -1.76 10.81
CA GLU A 51 23.27 -3.03 11.08
C GLU A 51 22.31 -4.22 11.28
N THR A 52 20.99 -3.98 11.28
CA THR A 52 20.02 -5.02 11.57
C THR A 52 20.02 -6.10 10.49
N ALA A 53 20.09 -7.36 10.93
CA ALA A 53 20.07 -8.51 10.03
C ALA A 53 18.81 -8.50 9.16
N TYR A 54 18.99 -8.68 7.85
CA TYR A 54 17.90 -8.62 6.86
C TYR A 54 16.75 -9.59 7.17
N TRP A 55 17.01 -10.73 7.80
CA TRP A 55 15.96 -11.67 8.20
C TRP A 55 14.92 -11.03 9.13
N ILE A 56 15.33 -10.15 10.05
CA ILE A 56 14.41 -9.45 10.97
C ILE A 56 13.53 -8.48 10.18
N THR A 57 14.15 -7.63 9.36
CA THR A 57 13.44 -6.68 8.49
C THR A 57 12.51 -7.40 7.52
N GLY A 58 12.97 -8.49 6.92
CA GLY A 58 12.20 -9.34 6.02
C GLY A 58 10.99 -9.97 6.70
N SER A 59 11.13 -10.45 7.94
CA SER A 59 10.03 -10.99 8.73
C SER A 59 8.98 -9.93 9.07
N LEU A 60 9.40 -8.70 9.43
CA LEU A 60 8.48 -7.59 9.67
C LEU A 60 7.73 -7.16 8.40
N ILE A 61 8.44 -7.07 7.27
CA ILE A 61 7.83 -6.78 5.96
C ILE A 61 6.82 -7.87 5.56
N PHE A 62 7.17 -9.14 5.79
CA PHE A 62 6.28 -10.28 5.54
C PHE A 62 5.04 -10.21 6.42
N ALA A 63 5.21 -10.00 7.73
CA ALA A 63 4.12 -9.88 8.69
C ALA A 63 3.20 -8.71 8.36
N MET A 64 3.74 -7.58 7.92
CA MET A 64 2.96 -6.43 7.45
C MET A 64 2.08 -6.80 6.24
N GLY A 65 2.64 -7.44 5.21
CA GLY A 65 1.86 -7.90 4.05
C GLY A 65 0.77 -8.92 4.42
N LEU A 66 1.12 -9.86 5.31
CA LEU A 66 0.19 -10.84 5.84
C LEU A 66 -0.97 -10.16 6.59
N GLY A 67 -0.67 -9.23 7.50
CA GLY A 67 -1.68 -8.49 8.26
C GLY A 67 -2.58 -7.65 7.36
N MET A 68 -2.01 -6.93 6.37
CA MET A 68 -2.77 -6.12 5.43
C MET A 68 -3.78 -6.94 4.62
N SER A 69 -3.36 -8.07 4.06
CA SER A 69 -4.27 -8.93 3.28
C SER A 69 -5.47 -9.48 4.08
N ASN A 70 -5.26 -9.78 5.37
CA ASN A 70 -6.30 -10.23 6.29
C ASN A 70 -7.27 -9.12 6.72
N VAL A 71 -6.95 -7.86 6.40
CA VAL A 71 -7.81 -6.71 6.70
C VAL A 71 -8.56 -6.28 5.46
N MET A 72 -7.91 -6.23 4.29
CA MET A 72 -8.48 -5.62 3.09
C MET A 72 -9.73 -6.34 2.57
N ALA A 73 -9.70 -7.67 2.47
CA ALA A 73 -10.85 -8.41 1.94
C ALA A 73 -12.05 -8.35 2.91
N PRO A 74 -11.90 -8.70 4.21
CA PRO A 74 -13.03 -8.70 5.13
C PRO A 74 -13.58 -7.29 5.40
N ALA A 75 -12.75 -6.24 5.31
CA ALA A 75 -13.21 -4.86 5.42
C ALA A 75 -14.11 -4.47 4.23
N THR A 76 -13.70 -4.86 3.01
CA THR A 76 -14.50 -4.61 1.80
C THR A 76 -15.83 -5.36 1.87
N ASP A 77 -15.78 -6.65 2.25
CA ASP A 77 -16.98 -7.48 2.42
C ASP A 77 -17.92 -6.89 3.48
N ALA A 78 -17.40 -6.40 4.60
CA ALA A 78 -18.20 -5.79 5.65
C ALA A 78 -18.88 -4.48 5.20
N VAL A 79 -18.19 -3.67 4.41
CA VAL A 79 -18.78 -2.45 3.81
C VAL A 79 -19.89 -2.83 2.83
N MET A 80 -19.62 -3.79 1.94
CA MET A 80 -20.57 -4.22 0.93
C MET A 80 -21.79 -4.94 1.51
N ALA A 81 -21.62 -5.72 2.58
CA ALA A 81 -22.71 -6.39 3.28
C ALA A 81 -23.71 -5.42 3.96
N ALA A 82 -23.31 -4.15 4.18
CA ALA A 82 -24.19 -3.13 4.73
C ALA A 82 -25.01 -2.38 3.65
N VAL A 83 -24.73 -2.61 2.37
CA VAL A 83 -25.38 -1.94 1.24
C VAL A 83 -26.46 -2.85 0.65
N PRO A 84 -27.69 -2.37 0.41
CA PRO A 84 -28.71 -3.15 -0.29
C PRO A 84 -28.23 -3.60 -1.68
N GLU A 85 -28.56 -4.83 -2.10
CA GLU A 85 -28.08 -5.40 -3.38
C GLU A 85 -28.37 -4.48 -4.59
N ALA A 86 -29.54 -3.84 -4.62
CA ALA A 86 -29.93 -2.90 -5.68
C ALA A 86 -29.01 -1.65 -5.77
N GLN A 87 -28.18 -1.40 -4.76
CA GLN A 87 -27.24 -0.27 -4.67
C GLN A 87 -25.79 -0.73 -4.55
N ALA A 88 -25.48 -2.02 -4.76
CA ALA A 88 -24.12 -2.55 -4.64
C ALA A 88 -23.11 -1.80 -5.54
N GLY A 89 -23.52 -1.39 -6.75
CA GLY A 89 -22.66 -0.57 -7.63
C GLY A 89 -22.28 0.78 -7.02
N VAL A 90 -23.23 1.44 -6.34
CA VAL A 90 -22.98 2.72 -5.64
C VAL A 90 -22.13 2.50 -4.39
N GLY A 91 -22.39 1.42 -3.65
CA GLY A 91 -21.60 1.03 -2.48
C GLY A 91 -20.13 0.76 -2.82
N SER A 92 -19.87 0.01 -3.89
CA SER A 92 -18.52 -0.28 -4.36
C SER A 92 -17.79 0.99 -4.82
N ALA A 93 -18.45 1.83 -5.62
CA ALA A 93 -17.88 3.10 -6.08
C ALA A 93 -17.51 4.02 -4.91
N LEU A 94 -18.36 4.08 -3.88
CA LEU A 94 -18.08 4.84 -2.67
C LEU A 94 -16.92 4.25 -1.87
N ASN A 95 -16.86 2.93 -1.70
CA ASN A 95 -15.75 2.25 -1.03
C ASN A 95 -14.41 2.54 -1.72
N ASP A 96 -14.36 2.46 -3.05
CA ASP A 96 -13.16 2.80 -3.81
C ASP A 96 -12.79 4.27 -3.70
N THR A 97 -13.77 5.18 -3.73
CA THR A 97 -13.54 6.62 -3.51
C THR A 97 -12.92 6.87 -2.13
N ILE A 98 -13.46 6.25 -1.08
CA ILE A 98 -12.93 6.36 0.29
C ILE A 98 -11.49 5.81 0.34
N ARG A 99 -11.21 4.68 -0.32
CA ARG A 99 -9.86 4.09 -0.37
C ARG A 99 -8.86 4.97 -1.11
N GLN A 100 -9.27 5.56 -2.23
CA GLN A 100 -8.43 6.49 -2.99
C GLN A 100 -8.12 7.75 -2.19
N ILE A 101 -9.14 8.35 -1.55
CA ILE A 101 -8.97 9.52 -0.68
C ILE A 101 -8.07 9.16 0.51
N GLY A 102 -8.32 8.04 1.19
CA GLY A 102 -7.51 7.57 2.31
C GLY A 102 -6.06 7.31 1.91
N GLY A 103 -5.83 6.69 0.76
CA GLY A 103 -4.50 6.46 0.20
C GLY A 103 -3.77 7.77 -0.13
N ALA A 104 -4.44 8.71 -0.79
CA ALA A 104 -3.88 10.01 -1.14
C ALA A 104 -3.52 10.83 0.11
N LEU A 105 -4.43 10.88 1.10
CA LEU A 105 -4.19 11.55 2.38
C LEU A 105 -3.05 10.89 3.16
N GLY A 106 -2.98 9.55 3.18
CA GLY A 106 -1.90 8.83 3.83
C GLY A 106 -0.53 9.16 3.22
N VAL A 107 -0.41 9.08 1.89
CA VAL A 107 0.82 9.44 1.18
C VAL A 107 1.19 10.90 1.41
N GLY A 108 0.22 11.81 1.37
CA GLY A 108 0.44 13.24 1.61
C GLY A 108 0.92 13.54 3.03
N ILE A 109 0.21 13.06 4.04
CA ILE A 109 0.53 13.31 5.45
C ILE A 109 1.88 12.70 5.81
N PHE A 110 2.12 11.43 5.48
CA PHE A 110 3.39 10.78 5.78
C PHE A 110 4.56 11.39 5.01
N GLY A 111 4.35 11.79 3.75
CA GLY A 111 5.32 12.52 2.96
C GLY A 111 5.65 13.89 3.55
N SER A 112 4.65 14.65 4.00
CA SER A 112 4.84 15.95 4.67
C SER A 112 5.60 15.80 5.99
N ILE A 113 5.28 14.80 6.81
CA ILE A 113 6.02 14.52 8.05
C ILE A 113 7.48 14.20 7.74
N LEU A 114 7.73 13.29 6.80
CA LEU A 114 9.08 12.91 6.38
C LEU A 114 9.87 14.13 5.88
N SER A 115 9.28 14.92 4.99
CA SER A 115 9.90 16.12 4.41
C SER A 115 10.18 17.19 5.48
N SER A 116 9.25 17.39 6.42
CA SER A 116 9.43 18.35 7.50
C SER A 116 10.55 17.94 8.45
N VAL A 117 10.61 16.67 8.86
CA VAL A 117 11.68 16.16 9.73
C VAL A 117 13.02 16.21 8.99
N TYR A 118 13.06 15.73 7.75
CA TYR A 118 14.27 15.72 6.94
C TYR A 118 14.85 17.12 6.76
N SER A 119 14.03 18.09 6.35
CA SER A 119 14.49 19.47 6.15
C SER A 119 14.94 20.13 7.46
N SER A 120 14.26 19.85 8.58
CA SER A 120 14.66 20.35 9.90
C SER A 120 15.98 19.75 10.40
N SER A 121 16.24 18.48 10.11
CA SER A 121 17.47 17.78 10.54
C SER A 121 18.67 18.14 9.65
N MET A 122 18.41 18.64 8.44
CA MET A 122 19.44 19.05 7.48
C MET A 122 19.97 20.47 7.71
N SER A 123 19.32 21.29 8.54
CA SER A 123 19.60 22.73 8.65
C SER A 123 21.07 23.06 8.90
N ASP A 124 21.71 22.27 9.76
CA ASP A 124 23.10 22.50 10.16
C ASP A 124 24.06 22.05 9.07
N ALA A 125 23.77 20.93 8.41
CA ALA A 125 24.59 20.35 7.34
C ALA A 125 24.61 21.21 6.06
N ILE A 126 23.59 22.03 5.82
CA ILE A 126 23.49 22.88 4.63
C ILE A 126 23.89 24.34 4.90
N SER A 127 24.17 24.70 6.15
CA SER A 127 24.46 26.09 6.56
C SER A 127 25.66 26.73 5.86
N GLY A 128 26.64 25.92 5.43
CA GLY A 128 27.82 26.35 4.69
C GLY A 128 27.69 26.33 3.16
N LEU A 129 26.54 25.93 2.63
CA LEU A 129 26.30 25.82 1.19
C LEU A 129 25.71 27.12 0.62
N GLY A 130 25.94 27.37 -0.68
CA GLY A 130 25.23 28.43 -1.38
C GLY A 130 23.72 28.17 -1.42
N GLU A 131 22.90 29.23 -1.42
CA GLU A 131 21.43 29.15 -1.28
C GLU A 131 20.76 28.11 -2.21
N GLY A 132 21.18 28.03 -3.48
CA GLY A 132 20.64 27.06 -4.43
C GLY A 132 20.97 25.60 -4.09
N ALA A 133 22.19 25.34 -3.63
CA ALA A 133 22.62 24.00 -3.22
C ALA A 133 21.96 23.57 -1.90
N ALA A 134 21.83 24.52 -0.94
CA ALA A 134 21.12 24.30 0.31
C ALA A 134 19.65 23.96 0.07
N ALA A 135 18.95 24.74 -0.77
CA ALA A 135 17.55 24.51 -1.11
C ALA A 135 17.33 23.17 -1.86
N ALA A 136 18.26 22.79 -2.74
CA ALA A 136 18.20 21.49 -3.41
C ALA A 136 18.37 20.33 -2.40
N ALA A 137 19.38 20.43 -1.52
CA ALA A 137 19.70 19.40 -0.54
C ALA A 137 18.60 19.21 0.52
N SER A 138 17.94 20.30 0.94
CA SER A 138 16.87 20.25 1.96
C SER A 138 15.56 19.64 1.45
N ASN A 139 15.33 19.63 0.14
CA ASN A 139 14.07 19.17 -0.44
C ASN A 139 14.05 17.69 -0.83
N SER A 140 15.23 17.08 -1.06
CA SER A 140 15.30 15.68 -1.50
C SER A 140 16.66 15.06 -1.19
N ILE A 141 16.65 13.83 -0.66
CA ILE A 141 17.87 13.03 -0.48
C ILE A 141 18.62 12.80 -1.80
N GLY A 142 17.90 12.61 -2.91
CA GLY A 142 18.53 12.41 -4.21
C GLY A 142 19.28 13.66 -4.68
N ALA A 143 18.68 14.84 -4.47
CA ALA A 143 19.33 16.11 -4.79
C ALA A 143 20.49 16.41 -3.83
N ALA A 144 20.35 16.09 -2.54
CA ALA A 144 21.42 16.25 -1.56
C ALA A 144 22.65 15.40 -1.88
N LEU A 145 22.45 14.16 -2.34
CA LEU A 145 23.53 13.28 -2.78
C LEU A 145 24.21 13.81 -4.06
N GLN A 146 23.45 14.38 -5.01
CA GLN A 146 24.04 15.03 -6.19
C GLN A 146 24.88 16.27 -5.82
N VAL A 147 24.39 17.09 -4.87
CA VAL A 147 25.14 18.22 -4.34
C VAL A 147 26.42 17.72 -3.65
N ALA A 148 26.32 16.68 -2.83
CA ALA A 148 27.47 16.05 -2.17
C ALA A 148 28.53 15.58 -3.18
N ASP A 149 28.13 14.93 -4.27
CA ASP A 149 29.04 14.48 -5.33
C ASP A 149 29.74 15.65 -6.07
N SER A 150 29.10 16.83 -6.10
CA SER A 150 29.69 18.02 -6.74
C SER A 150 30.74 18.73 -5.89
N LEU A 151 30.77 18.47 -4.58
CA LEU A 151 31.72 19.05 -3.63
C LEU A 151 33.03 18.26 -3.65
N THR A 152 33.93 18.63 -4.57
CA THR A 152 35.26 18.01 -4.70
C THR A 152 36.31 18.73 -3.83
N GLY A 153 37.23 17.98 -3.22
CA GLY A 153 38.40 18.55 -2.52
C GLY A 153 38.36 18.58 -0.99
N GLY A 154 37.49 17.80 -0.33
CA GLY A 154 37.45 17.68 1.13
C GLY A 154 36.43 16.64 1.63
N THR A 155 36.17 16.61 2.94
CA THR A 155 35.17 15.70 3.57
C THR A 155 33.74 16.22 3.49
N ALA A 156 33.53 17.48 3.07
CA ALA A 156 32.23 18.14 3.07
C ALA A 156 31.16 17.39 2.25
N GLY A 157 31.52 16.79 1.10
CA GLY A 157 30.60 15.97 0.32
C GLY A 157 30.18 14.70 1.07
N GLU A 158 31.13 14.00 1.68
CA GLU A 158 30.86 12.78 2.47
C GLU A 158 30.04 13.08 3.72
N GLU A 159 30.35 14.17 4.42
CA GLU A 159 29.59 14.67 5.57
C GLU A 159 28.14 15.02 5.19
N LEU A 160 27.93 15.72 4.07
CA LEU A 160 26.60 16.05 3.58
C LEU A 160 25.81 14.79 3.17
N ALA A 161 26.46 13.83 2.54
CA ALA A 161 25.83 12.56 2.15
C ALA A 161 25.43 11.72 3.38
N LEU A 162 26.28 11.67 4.40
CA LEU A 162 25.99 11.00 5.68
C LEU A 162 24.85 11.70 6.42
N ALA A 163 24.91 13.03 6.56
CA ALA A 163 23.85 13.83 7.18
C ALA A 163 22.50 13.63 6.47
N SER A 164 22.52 13.54 5.14
CA SER A 164 21.31 13.31 4.34
C SER A 164 20.70 11.93 4.56
N ARG A 165 21.55 10.89 4.59
CA ARG A 165 21.09 9.53 4.86
C ARG A 165 20.53 9.41 6.28
N GLN A 166 21.21 10.01 7.26
CA GLN A 166 20.79 9.99 8.65
C GLN A 166 19.46 10.72 8.85
N SER A 167 19.35 11.96 8.35
CA SER A 167 18.11 12.76 8.43
C SER A 167 16.91 12.04 7.79
N PHE A 168 17.15 11.29 6.71
CA PHE A 168 16.12 10.50 6.06
C PHE A 168 15.69 9.29 6.91
N ILE A 169 16.64 8.60 7.54
CA ILE A 169 16.35 7.49 8.46
C ILE A 169 15.56 7.99 9.66
N ASP A 170 15.97 9.12 10.25
CA ASP A 170 15.29 9.74 11.40
C ASP A 170 13.84 10.11 11.04
N GLY A 171 13.64 10.77 9.90
CA GLY A 171 12.30 11.08 9.39
C GLY A 171 11.47 9.84 9.09
N THR A 172 12.08 8.79 8.53
CA THR A 172 11.39 7.53 8.23
C THR A 172 10.97 6.80 9.50
N SER A 173 11.81 6.81 10.54
CA SER A 173 11.48 6.24 11.85
C SER A 173 10.26 6.94 12.48
N ILE A 174 10.22 8.28 12.44
CA ILE A 174 9.05 9.04 12.91
C ILE A 174 7.79 8.68 12.13
N VAL A 175 7.88 8.56 10.80
CA VAL A 175 6.74 8.11 9.98
C VAL A 175 6.26 6.73 10.40
N TYR A 176 7.16 5.78 10.67
CA TYR A 176 6.79 4.46 11.16
C TYR A 176 6.12 4.50 12.54
N VAL A 177 6.59 5.34 13.47
CA VAL A 177 5.91 5.52 14.77
C VAL A 177 4.49 6.05 14.57
N VAL A 178 4.32 7.11 13.77
CA VAL A 178 3.01 7.71 13.51
C VAL A 178 2.08 6.71 12.81
N ALA A 179 2.57 5.99 11.80
CA ALA A 179 1.81 4.95 11.12
C ALA A 179 1.41 3.80 12.06
N GLY A 180 2.31 3.40 12.97
CA GLY A 180 2.03 2.41 14.02
C GLY A 180 0.92 2.87 14.97
N VAL A 181 0.94 4.14 15.41
CA VAL A 181 -0.12 4.74 16.23
C VAL A 181 -1.45 4.75 15.48
N VAL A 182 -1.47 5.18 14.21
CA VAL A 182 -2.67 5.19 13.38
C VAL A 182 -3.24 3.77 13.20
N ALA A 183 -2.39 2.77 12.94
CA ALA A 183 -2.80 1.38 12.83
C ALA A 183 -3.33 0.82 14.16
N LEU A 184 -2.74 1.20 15.29
CA LEU A 184 -3.20 0.81 16.62
C LEU A 184 -4.57 1.44 16.95
N VAL A 185 -4.76 2.72 16.63
CA VAL A 185 -6.07 3.38 16.75
C VAL A 185 -7.10 2.65 15.89
N GLY A 186 -6.76 2.31 14.63
CA GLY A 186 -7.61 1.51 13.75
C GLY A 186 -7.95 0.14 14.35
N THR A 187 -6.97 -0.53 14.96
CA THR A 187 -7.16 -1.80 15.69
C THR A 187 -8.20 -1.65 16.79
N VAL A 188 -8.07 -0.61 17.64
CA VAL A 188 -9.01 -0.34 18.74
C VAL A 188 -10.40 0.01 18.22
N LEU A 189 -10.49 0.80 17.14
CA LEU A 189 -11.77 1.16 16.53
C LEU A 189 -12.51 -0.06 15.97
N VAL A 190 -11.83 -0.90 15.19
CA VAL A 190 -12.41 -2.14 14.67
C VAL A 190 -12.80 -3.07 15.82
N TRP A 191 -11.90 -3.24 16.79
CA TRP A 191 -12.17 -4.05 17.95
C TRP A 191 -13.37 -3.55 18.76
N ARG A 192 -13.62 -2.23 18.85
CA ARG A 192 -14.67 -1.67 19.69
C ARG A 192 -16.02 -1.50 18.98
N PHE A 193 -16.02 -1.17 17.70
CA PHE A 193 -17.22 -0.75 16.97
C PHE A 193 -17.73 -1.77 15.96
N MET A 194 -16.90 -2.70 15.49
CA MET A 194 -17.35 -3.69 14.51
C MET A 194 -18.29 -4.73 15.15
N PRO A 195 -19.53 -4.89 14.63
CA PRO A 195 -20.42 -5.96 15.04
C PRO A 195 -19.84 -7.33 14.67
N LYS A 196 -20.12 -8.36 15.47
CA LYS A 196 -19.79 -9.74 15.13
C LYS A 196 -20.87 -10.23 14.14
N HIS A 197 -20.75 -9.86 12.87
CA HIS A 197 -21.58 -10.47 11.82
C HIS A 197 -20.78 -11.56 11.13
N ASP A 198 -21.43 -12.70 10.92
CA ASP A 198 -20.92 -13.76 10.07
C ASP A 198 -21.10 -13.30 8.63
N LEU A 199 -20.01 -12.83 8.02
CA LEU A 199 -20.00 -12.61 6.58
C LEU A 199 -20.17 -13.99 5.95
N VAL A 200 -21.36 -14.28 5.41
CA VAL A 200 -21.55 -15.41 4.51
C VAL A 200 -20.64 -15.11 3.33
N ALA A 201 -19.54 -15.86 3.22
CA ALA A 201 -18.63 -15.73 2.10
C ALA A 201 -19.45 -15.84 0.81
N ALA A 202 -19.53 -14.75 0.04
CA ALA A 202 -19.99 -14.87 -1.33
C ALA A 202 -19.08 -15.92 -1.99
N PRO A 203 -19.63 -16.93 -2.69
CA PRO A 203 -18.81 -17.90 -3.39
C PRO A 203 -17.80 -17.12 -4.22
N ALA A 204 -16.52 -17.46 -4.06
CA ALA A 204 -15.44 -16.88 -4.86
C ALA A 204 -15.94 -16.79 -6.30
N GLU A 205 -16.09 -15.57 -6.82
CA GLU A 205 -16.39 -15.38 -8.23
C GLU A 205 -15.37 -16.22 -8.97
N ALA A 206 -15.87 -17.30 -9.55
CA ALA A 206 -15.11 -18.12 -10.44
C ALA A 206 -14.48 -17.14 -11.42
N THR A 207 -13.16 -17.23 -11.56
CA THR A 207 -12.50 -16.93 -12.81
C THR A 207 -13.21 -17.75 -13.90
N SER A 208 -14.36 -17.26 -14.36
CA SER A 208 -14.99 -17.66 -15.58
C SER A 208 -14.10 -17.10 -16.66
N GLU A 209 -13.23 -17.99 -17.14
CA GLU A 209 -12.87 -18.11 -18.54
C GLU A 209 -13.32 -16.93 -19.40
N LEU A 210 -12.31 -16.21 -19.90
CA LEU A 210 -12.37 -15.60 -21.22
C LEU A 210 -12.67 -16.72 -22.25
N ASP A 211 -13.93 -17.13 -22.36
CA ASP A 211 -14.47 -17.66 -23.60
C ASP A 211 -14.90 -16.44 -24.42
N VAL A 212 -13.96 -15.97 -25.25
CA VAL A 212 -14.27 -15.09 -26.37
C VAL A 212 -14.49 -16.02 -27.56
N PRO A 213 -15.73 -16.32 -27.98
CA PRO A 213 -15.95 -17.10 -29.18
C PRO A 213 -15.71 -16.18 -30.38
N GLY A 214 -14.64 -16.43 -31.12
CA GLY A 214 -14.55 -16.03 -32.53
C GLY A 214 -13.52 -14.96 -32.88
N SER A 215 -12.27 -15.39 -33.10
CA SER A 215 -11.41 -14.77 -34.11
C SER A 215 -10.76 -15.85 -34.97
N ALA A 216 -11.57 -16.61 -35.71
CA ALA A 216 -11.08 -17.39 -36.83
C ALA A 216 -10.88 -16.42 -38.01
N VAL A 217 -9.66 -15.91 -38.14
CA VAL A 217 -9.19 -15.31 -39.39
C VAL A 217 -8.94 -16.47 -40.36
N GLY A 218 -9.84 -16.63 -41.34
CA GLY A 218 -9.70 -17.49 -42.52
C GLY A 218 -9.93 -16.67 -43.79
N PRO A 219 -9.25 -16.97 -44.92
CA PRO A 219 -9.00 -16.00 -45.98
C PRO A 219 -10.18 -15.83 -46.96
N ALA A 220 -10.14 -14.70 -47.66
CA ALA A 220 -11.13 -14.24 -48.64
C ALA A 220 -11.34 -15.19 -49.82
N THR A 221 -12.60 -15.51 -50.14
CA THR A 221 -13.07 -15.89 -51.49
C THR A 221 -14.59 -15.67 -51.65
N GLY A 222 -14.98 -14.80 -52.59
CA GLY A 222 -16.06 -15.01 -53.59
C GLY A 222 -17.55 -14.96 -53.22
N GLU A 223 -18.17 -13.79 -53.45
CA GLU A 223 -19.45 -13.55 -54.21
C GLU A 223 -20.80 -14.27 -53.87
N PRO A 224 -21.96 -13.78 -54.36
CA PRO A 224 -23.11 -13.46 -53.51
C PRO A 224 -24.37 -14.30 -53.77
N ALA A 225 -25.35 -14.28 -52.85
CA ALA A 225 -26.68 -14.84 -53.12
C ALA A 225 -27.81 -14.03 -52.47
N ALA A 226 -28.68 -13.53 -53.34
CA ALA A 226 -29.93 -12.84 -53.06
C ALA A 226 -31.01 -13.78 -52.48
N ALA A 227 -31.92 -13.24 -51.67
CA ALA A 227 -33.36 -13.58 -51.65
C ALA A 227 -34.11 -12.71 -50.62
N THR A 228 -34.84 -11.69 -51.06
CA THR A 228 -36.31 -11.69 -51.18
C THR A 228 -37.04 -11.37 -49.87
N VAL A 229 -37.34 -10.08 -49.69
CA VAL A 229 -38.27 -9.56 -48.67
C VAL A 229 -39.70 -9.80 -49.16
N ARG A 230 -40.51 -10.50 -48.35
CA ARG A 230 -41.95 -10.67 -48.54
C ARG A 230 -42.69 -9.69 -47.62
N ILE A 231 -43.61 -8.92 -48.18
CA ILE A 231 -44.57 -8.03 -47.50
C ILE A 231 -45.89 -8.77 -47.30
N ASP A 232 -46.44 -8.73 -46.08
CA ASP A 232 -47.86 -8.67 -45.67
C ASP A 232 -47.87 -8.92 -44.14
N GLN A 233 -48.51 -8.16 -43.23
CA GLN A 233 -49.67 -7.26 -43.26
C GLN A 233 -49.44 -6.07 -42.32
#